data_AF-A0A485AVA9-F1
#
_entry.id   AF-A0A485AVA9-F1
#
_cell.length_a   1.000
_cell.length_b   1.000
_cell.length_c   1.000
_cell.angle_alpha   90.00
_cell.angle_beta   90.00
_cell.angle_gamma   90.00
#
_symmetry.space_group_name_H-M   'P 1'
#
loop_
_entity.id
_entity.type
_entity.pdbx_description
1 polymer ?
#
loop_
_entity_poly.entity_id
_entity_poly.type
_entity_poly.pdbx_seq_one_letter_code
_entity_poly.pdbx_strand_id
1 'polypeptide(L)'
;MLVGIAEAGFLPGLLLYLTFWFPAQYRARANALFMIAMPVTMALGSLASGYILNLDGVLNLKGWQWLFLLEGFPSVLLGPGGVVLA
;
A
#
# COMPACT_ATOMS: atom_id res chain seq x y z
N MET A 1 -7.90 20.52 7.45
CA MET A 1 -7.52 20.43 8.88
C MET A 1 -8.12 19.22 9.60
N LEU A 2 -9.28 18.68 9.19
CA LEU A 2 -9.82 17.41 9.72
C LEU A 2 -8.93 16.19 9.44
N VAL A 3 -8.36 16.09 8.23
CA VAL A 3 -7.44 14.99 7.84
C VAL A 3 -6.19 14.96 8.73
N GLY A 4 -5.57 16.11 9.01
CA GLY A 4 -4.40 16.17 9.88
C GLY A 4 -4.67 15.74 11.33
N ILE A 5 -5.87 16.01 11.87
CA ILE A 5 -6.28 15.54 13.20
C ILE A 5 -6.55 14.03 13.17
N ALA A 6 -7.13 13.51 12.09
CA ALA A 6 -7.37 12.08 11.90
C ALA A 6 -6.07 11.27 11.71
N GLU A 7 -5.06 11.83 11.02
CA GLU A 7 -3.78 11.16 10.77
C GLU A 7 -2.78 11.29 11.92
N ALA A 8 -2.90 12.32 12.78
CA ALA A 8 -1.95 12.59 13.87
C ALA A 8 -1.83 11.44 14.90
N GLY A 9 -2.89 10.66 15.09
CA GLY A 9 -2.92 9.54 16.04
C GLY A 9 -2.43 8.21 15.46
N PHE A 10 -2.31 8.09 14.14
CA PHE A 10 -2.07 6.80 13.47
C PHE A 10 -0.69 6.22 13.80
N LEU A 11 0.36 7.03 13.61
CA LEU A 11 1.74 6.66 13.93
C LEU A 11 1.93 6.28 15.42
N PRO A 12 1.57 7.14 16.40
CA PRO A 12 1.74 6.79 17.81
C PRO A 12 0.85 5.62 18.25
N GLY A 13 -0.37 5.49 17.72
CA GLY A 13 -1.27 4.38 18.01
C GLY A 13 -0.74 3.03 17.50
N LEU A 14 -0.17 3.01 16.30
CA LEU A 14 0.45 1.81 15.73
C LEU A 14 1.69 1.38 16.53
N LEU A 15 2.53 2.33 16.94
CA LEU A 15 3.72 2.03 17.75
C LEU A 15 3.36 1.45 19.12
N LEU A 16 2.28 1.94 19.74
CA LEU A 16 1.73 1.38 20.98
C LEU A 16 1.18 -0.04 20.76
N TYR A 17 0.45 -0.27 19.67
CA TYR A 17 -0.06 -1.60 19.31
C TYR A 17 1.07 -2.62 19.10
N LEU A 18 2.12 -2.25 18.36
CA LEU A 18 3.30 -3.07 18.16
C LEU A 18 4.05 -3.35 19.47
N THR A 19 3.94 -2.45 20.45
CA THR A 19 4.53 -2.65 21.79
C THR A 19 3.81 -3.75 22.58
N PHE A 20 2.51 -3.94 22.38
CA PHE A 20 1.77 -5.06 22.97
C PHE A 20 2.00 -6.39 22.24
N TRP A 21 2.22 -6.34 20.92
CA TRP A 21 2.38 -7.54 20.09
C TRP A 21 3.81 -8.08 20.06
N PHE A 22 4.83 -7.22 20.21
CA PHE A 22 6.24 -7.60 20.10
C PHE A 22 7.06 -7.31 21.37
N PRO A 23 7.85 -8.30 21.86
CA PRO A 23 8.73 -8.09 23.00
C PRO A 23 9.83 -7.06 22.65
N ALA A 24 10.35 -6.35 23.66
CA ALA A 24 11.22 -5.18 23.52
C ALA A 24 12.42 -5.38 22.57
N GLN A 25 12.95 -6.59 22.52
CA GLN A 25 14.03 -7.02 21.64
C GLN A 25 13.73 -6.95 20.12
N TYR A 26 12.46 -7.07 19.71
CA TYR A 26 12.06 -7.02 18.29
C TYR A 26 11.35 -5.72 17.87
N ARG A 27 10.97 -4.85 18.82
CA ARG A 27 10.27 -3.59 18.54
C ARG A 27 11.02 -2.67 17.59
N ALA A 28 12.33 -2.51 17.78
CA ALA A 28 13.15 -1.67 16.90
C ALA A 28 13.15 -2.18 15.45
N ARG A 29 13.16 -3.51 15.27
CA ARG A 29 13.13 -4.14 13.95
C ARG A 29 11.75 -4.04 13.31
N ALA A 30 10.67 -4.18 14.08
CA ALA A 30 9.30 -4.00 13.60
C ALA A 30 9.04 -2.55 13.15
N ASN A 31 9.48 -1.55 13.93
CA ASN A 31 9.37 -0.14 13.55
C ASN A 31 10.18 0.17 12.29
N ALA A 32 11.41 -0.33 12.20
CA ALA A 32 12.23 -0.18 11.01
C ALA A 32 11.55 -0.80 9.77
N LEU A 33 10.97 -2.00 9.91
CA LEU A 33 10.22 -2.66 8.84
C LEU A 33 9.03 -1.81 8.37
N PHE A 34 8.30 -1.21 9.31
CA PHE A 34 7.16 -0.35 8.99
C PHE A 34 7.60 0.93 8.27
N MET A 35 8.70 1.55 8.69
CA MET A 35 9.23 2.75 8.04
C MET A 35 9.73 2.47 6.62
N ILE A 36 10.32 1.29 6.37
CA ILE A 36 10.74 0.91 5.00
C ILE A 36 9.58 0.37 4.16
N ALA A 37 8.45 -0.02 4.76
CA ALA A 37 7.33 -0.59 4.03
C ALA A 37 6.79 0.38 2.96
N MET A 38 6.70 1.68 3.28
CA MET A 38 6.28 2.69 2.30
C MET A 38 7.21 2.76 1.08
N PRO A 39 8.52 3.07 1.22
CA PRO A 39 9.41 3.17 0.06
C PRO A 39 9.55 1.84 -0.68
N VAL A 40 9.51 0.70 0.02
CA VAL A 40 9.54 -0.63 -0.61
C VAL A 40 8.28 -0.85 -1.45
N THR A 41 7.10 -0.52 -0.94
CA THR A 41 5.84 -0.65 -1.69
C THR A 41 5.85 0.25 -2.92
N MET A 42 6.33 1.49 -2.81
CA MET A 42 6.48 2.39 -3.96
C MET A 42 7.46 1.85 -5.00
N ALA A 43 8.60 1.32 -4.56
CA ALA A 43 9.60 0.72 -5.46
C ALA A 43 9.02 -0.52 -6.17
N LEU A 44 8.36 -1.41 -5.45
CA LEU A 44 7.71 -2.59 -6.03
C LEU A 44 6.57 -2.21 -6.97
N GLY A 45 5.74 -1.24 -6.60
CA GLY A 45 4.66 -0.72 -7.44
C GLY A 45 5.20 -0.17 -8.75
N SER A 46 6.23 0.69 -8.69
CA SER A 46 6.84 1.26 -9.91
C SER A 46 7.50 0.20 -10.81
N LEU A 47 8.15 -0.82 -10.24
CA LEU A 47 8.67 -1.95 -11.01
C LEU A 47 7.55 -2.76 -11.67
N ALA A 48 6.52 -3.12 -10.91
CA ALA A 48 5.37 -3.86 -11.41
C ALA A 48 4.65 -3.10 -12.53
N SER A 49 4.36 -1.80 -12.32
CA SER A 49 3.74 -0.96 -13.34
C SER A 49 4.63 -0.80 -14.57
N GLY A 50 5.96 -0.73 -14.38
CA GLY A 50 6.93 -0.73 -15.47
C GLY A 50 6.85 -1.99 -16.34
N TYR A 51 6.77 -3.18 -15.74
CA TYR A 51 6.59 -4.42 -16.49
C TYR A 51 5.25 -4.48 -17.22
N ILE A 52 4.17 -3.98 -16.62
CA ILE A 52 2.84 -3.96 -17.23
C ILE A 52 2.79 -3.00 -18.43
N LEU A 53 3.45 -1.84 -18.35
CA LEU A 53 3.56 -0.91 -19.46
C LEU A 53 4.32 -1.48 -20.66
N ASN A 54 5.22 -2.45 -20.44
CA ASN A 54 5.90 -3.18 -21.53
C ASN A 54 4.97 -4.14 -22.30
N LEU A 55 3.75 -4.41 -21.80
CA LEU A 55 2.72 -5.18 -22.51
C LEU A 55 1.95 -4.33 -23.54
N ASP A 56 2.46 -3.14 -23.90
CA ASP A 56 1.85 -2.27 -24.90
C ASP A 56 1.77 -2.99 -26.27
N GLY A 57 0.56 -3.06 -26.83
CA GLY A 57 0.30 -3.75 -28.10
C GLY A 57 -0.14 -5.20 -27.96
N VAL A 58 -0.10 -5.80 -26.78
CA VAL A 58 -0.70 -7.12 -26.53
C VAL A 58 -2.22 -6.99 -26.58
N LEU A 59 -2.87 -7.80 -27.44
CA LEU A 59 -4.32 -7.75 -27.70
C LEU A 59 -4.84 -6.40 -28.22
N ASN A 60 -3.99 -5.59 -28.88
CA ASN A 60 -4.32 -4.25 -29.38
C ASN A 60 -4.69 -3.23 -28.27
N LEU A 61 -4.32 -3.54 -27.03
CA LEU A 61 -4.53 -2.69 -25.86
C LEU A 61 -3.26 -1.91 -25.52
N LYS A 62 -3.46 -0.71 -24.96
CA LYS A 62 -2.37 0.15 -24.49
C LYS A 62 -1.90 -0.30 -23.11
N GLY A 63 -0.61 -0.16 -22.80
CA GLY A 63 -0.04 -0.59 -21.51
C GLY A 63 -0.74 0.01 -20.30
N TRP A 64 -1.28 1.24 -20.41
CA TRP A 64 -2.06 1.88 -19.34
C TRP A 64 -3.42 1.20 -19.10
N GLN A 65 -4.03 0.57 -20.11
CA GLN A 65 -5.28 -0.18 -19.94
C GLN A 65 -5.01 -1.47 -19.16
N TRP A 66 -3.86 -2.10 -19.39
CA TRP A 66 -3.40 -3.24 -18.59
C TRP A 66 -3.13 -2.86 -17.13
N LEU A 67 -2.63 -1.65 -16.85
CA LEU A 67 -2.51 -1.16 -15.47
C LEU A 67 -3.87 -1.11 -14.78
N PHE A 68 -4.87 -0.51 -15.41
CA PHE A 68 -6.22 -0.45 -14.81
C PHE A 68 -6.86 -1.82 -14.64
N LEU A 69 -6.64 -2.74 -15.57
CA LEU A 69 -7.19 -4.10 -15.49
C LEU A 69 -6.49 -4.96 -14.43
N LEU A 70 -5.17 -4.89 -14.31
CA LEU A 70 -4.43 -5.76 -13.38
C LEU A 70 -4.31 -5.18 -11.98
N GLU A 71 -4.17 -3.86 -11.87
CA GLU A 71 -4.00 -3.16 -10.59
C GLU A 71 -5.35 -2.65 -10.05
N GLY A 72 -6.21 -2.15 -10.94
CA GLY A 72 -7.52 -1.60 -10.57
C GLY A 72 -8.60 -2.66 -10.31
N PHE A 73 -8.66 -3.74 -11.10
CA PHE A 73 -9.69 -4.78 -10.93
C PHE A 73 -9.67 -5.48 -9.55
N PRO A 74 -8.54 -5.99 -9.03
CA PRO A 74 -8.51 -6.56 -7.69
C PRO A 74 -8.81 -5.51 -6.61
N SER A 75 -8.41 -4.24 -6.82
CA SER A 75 -8.72 -3.14 -5.91
C SER A 75 -10.22 -2.85 -5.84
N VAL A 76 -10.93 -2.93 -6.97
CA VAL A 76 -12.40 -2.76 -7.04
C VAL A 76 -13.15 -3.97 -6.47
N LEU A 77 -12.59 -5.18 -6.58
CA LEU A 77 -13.17 -6.40 -6.00
C LEU A 77 -12.98 -6.47 -4.48
N LEU A 78 -11.83 -6.02 -3.96
CA LEU A 78 -11.53 -6.00 -2.53
C LEU A 78 -12.08 -4.73 -1.84
N GLY A 79 -12.21 -3.63 -2.58
CA GLY A 79 -12.70 -2.33 -2.12
C GLY A 79 -14.13 -2.24 -1.55
N PRO A 80 -15.12 -3.09 -1.89
CA PRO A 80 -16.48 -2.95 -1.35
C PRO A 80 -16.53 -3.16 0.17
N GLY A 81 -15.51 -3.79 0.77
CA GLY A 81 -15.38 -3.94 2.22
C GLY A 81 -14.78 -2.73 2.94
N GLY A 82 -14.13 -1.80 2.24
CA GLY A 82 -13.37 -0.69 2.85
C GLY A 82 -13.86 0.73 2.54
N VAL A 83 -14.53 0.94 1.40
CA VAL A 83 -14.99 2.28 0.97
C VAL A 83 -16.32 2.69 1.62
N VAL A 84 -17.07 1.76 2.22
CA VAL A 84 -18.37 2.04 2.86
C VAL A 84 -18.24 2.62 4.29
N LEU A 85 -17.02 2.69 4.86
CA LEU A 85 -16.79 3.20 6.22
C LEU A 85 -15.84 4.41 6.32
N ALA A 86 -15.48 5.04 5.19
CA ALA A 86 -14.70 6.28 5.17
C ALA A 86 -15.58 7.51 4.97
#